data_AF-L0DL26-F1
#
_entry.id   AF-L0DL26-F1
#
_cell.length_a   1.000
_cell.length_b   1.000
_cell.length_c   1.000
_cell.angle_alpha   90.00
_cell.angle_beta   90.00
_cell.angle_gamma   90.00
#
_symmetry.space_group_name_H-M   'P 1'
#
loop_
_entity.id
_entity.type
_entity.pdbx_description
1 polymer ?
#
loop_
_entity_poly.entity_id
_entity_poly.type
_entity_poly.pdbx_seq_one_letter_code
_entity_poly.pdbx_strand_id
1 'polypeptide(L)'
;MPRPLILWGWMLLVGLTLGLEAGVEAKEKGETVHPSDSSRAIARQILDDALPQADREALIAKHPEASAELVAALVEDLTPGTDEEYRRIPWIWRVAIAGGRRNDAKELAQLLDASLPAPSARLDDWRAVVIGGGLINGVSLEGIWPAARFQEVLDGRPDLKPRWHEAIELASVMADDEKIKTGTRYDALRMLGVEPWDRCGAQLFRYLVKGVDPELQQGGVSGLADVPTPCAGPALLSGMNHYTPHVQNFALDALLRDEDRISALLDAVAEGRLDKSKLGAKRIATLVNHPQEDLKRRAVELLGAEK
;
A
#
# COMPACT_ATOMS: atom_id res chain seq x y z
N MET A 1 -8.41 -67.40 -35.02
CA MET A 1 -6.99 -67.80 -35.12
C MET A 1 -6.52 -67.62 -36.56
N PRO A 2 -5.21 -67.58 -36.84
CA PRO A 2 -4.33 -66.41 -37.04
C PRO A 2 -4.57 -65.60 -38.34
N ARG A 3 -3.92 -64.43 -38.47
CA ARG A 3 -3.90 -63.53 -39.66
C ARG A 3 -3.24 -64.19 -40.87
N PRO A 4 -3.52 -63.73 -42.12
CA PRO A 4 -2.53 -62.85 -42.77
C PRO A 4 -3.03 -61.77 -43.76
N LEU A 5 -2.17 -60.75 -43.93
CA LEU A 5 -1.77 -60.02 -45.15
C LEU A 5 -2.81 -59.30 -46.05
N ILE A 6 -2.80 -57.96 -46.00
CA ILE A 6 -3.04 -57.05 -47.15
C ILE A 6 -2.07 -55.86 -46.97
N LEU A 7 -0.95 -55.84 -47.68
CA LEU A 7 -0.67 -55.18 -48.97
C LEU A 7 -0.65 -53.64 -48.90
N TRP A 8 0.56 -53.13 -49.15
CA TRP A 8 0.96 -51.74 -49.20
C TRP A 8 0.22 -50.97 -50.30
N GLY A 9 -0.28 -49.79 -49.94
CA GLY A 9 -0.75 -48.76 -50.88
C GLY A 9 -0.25 -47.41 -50.42
N TRP A 10 0.76 -46.88 -51.11
CA TRP A 10 1.27 -45.54 -50.93
C TRP A 10 0.19 -44.52 -51.34
N MET A 11 -0.16 -43.60 -50.44
CA MET A 11 -0.86 -42.37 -50.80
C MET A 11 -0.08 -41.20 -50.19
N LEU A 12 0.57 -40.43 -51.07
CA LEU A 12 1.09 -39.10 -50.79
C LEU A 12 -0.09 -38.22 -50.37
N LEU A 13 -0.10 -37.79 -49.11
CA LEU A 13 -0.87 -36.62 -48.69
C LEU A 13 0.13 -35.48 -48.45
N VAL A 14 0.05 -34.47 -49.32
CA VAL A 14 0.73 -33.19 -49.17
C VAL A 14 0.16 -32.49 -47.94
N GLY A 15 0.99 -32.35 -46.90
CA GLY A 15 0.67 -31.56 -45.72
C GLY A 15 0.67 -30.08 -46.05
N LEU A 16 -0.50 -29.45 -46.06
CA LEU A 16 -0.65 -28.02 -45.84
C LEU A 16 -0.78 -27.81 -44.33
N THR A 17 0.34 -27.60 -43.64
CA THR A 17 0.36 -27.05 -42.29
C THR A 17 0.13 -25.54 -42.37
N LEU A 18 -1.11 -25.11 -42.13
CA LEU A 18 -1.42 -23.73 -41.77
C LEU A 18 -0.79 -23.45 -40.40
N GLY A 19 0.37 -22.82 -40.40
CA GLY A 19 0.96 -22.22 -39.21
C GLY A 19 0.14 -21.01 -38.81
N LEU A 20 -0.71 -21.16 -37.79
CA LEU A 20 -1.18 -20.04 -36.98
C LEU A 20 -0.03 -19.68 -36.03
N GLU A 21 0.89 -18.84 -36.47
CA GLU A 21 1.78 -18.13 -35.55
C GLU A 21 0.92 -17.10 -34.81
N ALA A 22 0.47 -17.47 -33.61
CA ALA A 22 -0.03 -16.50 -32.64
C ALA A 22 1.16 -15.61 -32.24
N GLY A 23 1.26 -14.45 -32.88
CA GLY A 23 2.12 -13.35 -32.45
C GLY A 23 1.67 -12.90 -31.06
N VAL A 24 2.26 -13.49 -30.02
CA VAL A 24 2.30 -12.86 -28.71
C VAL A 24 3.28 -11.71 -28.85
N GLU A 25 2.75 -10.51 -29.12
CA GLU A 25 3.50 -9.27 -28.93
C GLU A 25 4.09 -9.30 -27.51
N ALA A 26 5.41 -9.40 -27.43
CA ALA A 26 6.13 -9.23 -26.19
C ALA A 26 5.85 -7.81 -25.69
N LYS A 27 4.89 -7.66 -24.76
CA LYS A 27 4.69 -6.41 -24.04
C LYS A 27 6.04 -5.95 -23.49
N GLU A 28 6.40 -4.71 -23.80
CA GLU A 28 7.68 -4.09 -23.43
C GLU A 28 8.00 -4.39 -21.97
N LYS A 29 9.17 -4.99 -21.72
CA LYS A 29 9.76 -4.98 -20.37
C LYS A 29 10.02 -3.51 -20.05
N GLY A 30 9.34 -2.96 -19.05
CA GLY A 30 9.59 -1.60 -18.62
C GLY A 30 11.06 -1.42 -18.25
N GLU A 31 11.61 -0.25 -18.56
CA GLU A 31 13.01 0.07 -18.28
C GLU A 31 13.26 0.08 -16.77
N THR A 32 14.16 -0.79 -16.30
CA THR A 32 14.59 -0.83 -14.91
C THR A 32 15.27 0.50 -14.57
N VAL A 33 14.87 1.11 -13.45
CA VAL A 33 15.45 2.39 -13.04
C VAL A 33 16.86 2.17 -12.50
N HIS A 34 17.82 2.81 -13.16
CA HIS A 34 19.18 2.94 -12.67
C HIS A 34 19.42 4.38 -12.22
N PRO A 35 20.04 4.60 -11.05
CA PRO A 35 20.28 5.96 -10.59
C PRO A 35 21.27 6.67 -11.51
N SER A 36 20.97 7.91 -11.89
CA SER A 36 21.93 8.79 -12.58
C SER A 36 23.05 9.25 -11.64
N ASP A 37 24.14 9.78 -12.20
CA ASP A 37 25.22 10.37 -11.40
C ASP A 37 24.74 11.56 -10.55
N SER A 38 23.74 12.30 -11.05
CA SER A 38 23.09 13.38 -10.30
C SER A 38 22.34 12.81 -9.09
N SER A 39 21.51 11.78 -9.28
CA SER A 39 20.78 11.12 -8.20
C SER A 39 21.70 10.48 -7.17
N ARG A 40 22.83 9.88 -7.59
CA ARG A 40 23.87 9.39 -6.66
C ARG A 40 24.50 10.53 -5.86
N ALA A 41 24.81 11.66 -6.49
CA ALA A 41 25.38 12.81 -5.81
C ALA A 41 24.41 13.43 -4.78
N ILE A 42 23.11 13.45 -5.10
CA ILE A 42 22.06 13.89 -4.18
C ILE A 42 21.89 12.90 -3.02
N ALA A 43 21.83 11.59 -3.30
CA ALA A 43 21.72 10.55 -2.28
C ALA A 43 22.88 10.61 -1.27
N ARG A 44 24.12 10.83 -1.74
CA ARG A 44 25.27 11.04 -0.86
C ARG A 44 25.10 12.23 0.09
N GLN A 45 24.55 13.34 -0.40
CA GLN A 45 24.25 14.50 0.45
C GLN A 45 23.09 14.22 1.41
N ILE A 46 22.03 13.52 0.96
CA ILE A 46 20.94 13.08 1.84
C ILE A 46 21.46 12.18 2.96
N LEU A 47 22.52 11.39 2.72
CA LEU A 47 23.12 10.50 3.73
C LEU A 47 24.24 11.15 4.56
N ASP A 48 24.60 12.40 4.28
CA ASP A 48 25.63 13.13 5.02
C ASP A 48 25.05 13.68 6.33
N ASP A 49 25.47 13.09 7.45
CA ASP A 49 25.01 13.49 8.78
C ASP A 49 25.63 14.82 9.26
N ALA A 50 26.62 15.37 8.55
CA ALA A 50 27.12 16.72 8.79
C ALA A 50 26.17 17.80 8.26
N LEU A 51 25.27 17.47 7.33
CA LEU A 51 24.28 18.40 6.81
C LEU A 51 23.08 18.51 7.77
N PRO A 52 22.56 19.73 8.02
CA PRO A 52 21.32 19.92 8.75
C PRO A 52 20.16 19.10 8.16
N GLN A 53 19.31 18.54 9.03
CA GLN A 53 18.14 17.77 8.59
C GLN A 53 17.28 18.53 7.58
N ALA A 54 17.03 19.82 7.82
CA ALA A 54 16.23 20.66 6.94
C ALA A 54 16.83 20.79 5.52
N ASP A 55 18.16 20.82 5.40
CA ASP A 55 18.84 20.90 4.09
C ASP A 55 18.72 19.57 3.34
N ARG A 56 18.84 18.44 4.06
CA ARG A 56 18.65 17.10 3.51
C ARG A 56 17.20 16.89 3.04
N GLU A 57 16.22 17.38 3.80
CA GLU A 57 14.81 17.37 3.41
C GLU A 57 14.55 18.30 2.20
N ALA A 58 15.21 19.45 2.14
CA ALA A 58 15.11 20.37 1.01
C ALA A 58 15.68 19.78 -0.29
N LEU A 59 16.69 18.91 -0.22
CA LEU A 59 17.17 18.17 -1.39
C LEU A 59 16.07 17.29 -1.98
N ILE A 60 15.35 16.54 -1.14
CA ILE A 60 14.24 15.69 -1.58
C ILE A 60 13.14 16.56 -2.22
N ALA A 61 12.76 17.67 -1.56
CA ALA A 61 11.72 18.56 -2.05
C ALA A 61 12.06 19.27 -3.38
N LYS A 62 13.35 19.48 -3.68
CA LYS A 62 13.82 20.10 -4.93
C LYS A 62 13.87 19.14 -6.11
N HIS A 63 13.82 17.84 -5.85
CA HIS A 63 13.90 16.79 -6.88
C HIS A 63 12.68 15.85 -6.82
N PRO A 64 11.45 16.39 -6.85
CA PRO A 64 10.24 15.61 -6.67
C PRO A 64 10.04 14.55 -7.77
N GLU A 65 10.60 14.75 -8.96
CA GLU A 65 10.57 13.83 -10.12
C GLU A 65 11.62 12.71 -10.08
N ALA A 66 12.58 12.79 -9.17
CA ALA A 66 13.68 11.85 -9.10
C ALA A 66 13.48 10.76 -8.04
N SER A 67 12.27 10.58 -7.48
CA SER A 67 12.09 9.68 -6.32
C SER A 67 12.52 8.24 -6.61
N ALA A 68 12.22 7.71 -7.80
CA ALA A 68 12.64 6.35 -8.16
C ALA A 68 14.17 6.21 -8.23
N GLU A 69 14.85 7.15 -8.89
CA GLU A 69 16.31 7.15 -8.96
C GLU A 69 16.96 7.40 -7.60
N LEU A 70 16.38 8.27 -6.77
CA LEU A 70 16.88 8.55 -5.43
C LEU A 70 16.73 7.35 -4.51
N VAL A 71 15.59 6.63 -4.55
CA VAL A 71 15.45 5.37 -3.81
C VAL A 71 16.49 4.36 -4.29
N ALA A 72 16.65 4.17 -5.61
CA ALA A 72 17.64 3.27 -6.17
C ALA A 72 19.08 3.63 -5.74
N ALA A 73 19.42 4.93 -5.71
CA ALA A 73 20.71 5.42 -5.26
C ALA A 73 20.94 5.23 -3.75
N LEU A 74 19.90 5.44 -2.93
CA LEU A 74 19.97 5.29 -1.47
C LEU A 74 20.17 3.84 -1.03
N VAL A 75 19.85 2.87 -1.89
CA VAL A 75 19.99 1.44 -1.59
C VAL A 75 21.07 0.72 -2.41
N GLU A 76 21.80 1.43 -3.29
CA GLU A 76 22.73 0.85 -4.27
C GLU A 76 23.83 -0.03 -3.61
N ASP A 77 24.37 0.43 -2.48
CA ASP A 77 25.40 -0.25 -1.66
C ASP A 77 24.85 -0.76 -0.32
N LEU A 78 23.53 -0.77 -0.14
CA LEU A 78 22.91 -1.11 1.13
C LEU A 78 22.88 -2.63 1.35
N THR A 79 23.35 -3.07 2.53
CA THR A 79 23.20 -4.45 2.98
C THR A 79 21.99 -4.54 3.94
N PRO A 80 20.94 -5.31 3.61
CA PRO A 80 19.79 -5.50 4.50
C PRO A 80 20.15 -6.13 5.86
N GLY A 81 19.38 -5.81 6.89
CA GLY A 81 19.53 -6.27 8.26
C GLY A 81 20.65 -5.58 9.05
N THR A 82 21.27 -4.52 8.51
CA THR A 82 22.39 -3.82 9.14
C THR A 82 21.95 -2.52 9.80
N ASP A 83 22.73 -1.99 10.75
CA ASP A 83 22.47 -0.66 11.33
C ASP A 83 22.41 0.45 10.28
N GLU A 84 23.16 0.28 9.18
CA GLU A 84 23.14 1.21 8.06
C GLU A 84 21.78 1.22 7.33
N GLU A 85 21.11 0.06 7.19
CA GLU A 85 19.73 0.03 6.67
C GLU A 85 18.82 0.92 7.51
N TYR A 86 18.88 0.76 8.83
CA TYR A 86 18.04 1.53 9.75
C TYR A 86 18.42 3.01 9.81
N ARG A 87 19.68 3.37 9.57
CA ARG A 87 20.10 4.77 9.40
C ARG A 87 19.51 5.37 8.11
N ARG A 88 19.39 4.60 7.03
CA ARG A 88 18.88 5.06 5.72
C ARG A 88 17.35 5.03 5.61
N ILE A 89 16.67 4.13 6.32
CA ILE A 89 15.20 3.97 6.27
C ILE A 89 14.42 5.29 6.39
N PRO A 90 14.71 6.21 7.34
CA PRO A 90 13.96 7.47 7.44
C PRO A 90 14.09 8.36 6.20
N TRP A 91 15.19 8.26 5.46
CA TRP A 91 15.43 9.01 4.23
C TRP A 91 14.79 8.33 3.02
N ILE A 92 14.93 7.01 2.93
CA ILE A 92 14.25 6.18 1.92
C ILE A 92 12.73 6.42 2.00
N TRP A 93 12.16 6.41 3.21
CA TRP A 93 10.75 6.70 3.45
C TRP A 93 10.35 8.10 2.96
N ARG A 94 11.11 9.15 3.29
CA ARG A 94 10.82 10.53 2.85
C ARG A 94 10.78 10.67 1.34
N VAL A 95 11.71 10.02 0.63
CA VAL A 95 11.73 10.01 -0.85
C VAL A 95 10.53 9.22 -1.40
N ALA A 96 10.26 8.04 -0.83
CA ALA A 96 9.18 7.16 -1.28
C ALA A 96 7.80 7.78 -1.05
N ILE A 97 7.54 8.39 0.11
CA ILE A 97 6.24 9.04 0.39
C ILE A 97 6.03 10.27 -0.48
N ALA A 98 7.08 11.03 -0.83
CA ALA A 98 6.96 12.12 -1.79
C ALA A 98 6.51 11.61 -3.17
N GLY A 99 7.09 10.51 -3.66
CA GLY A 99 6.66 9.87 -4.92
C GLY A 99 5.25 9.30 -4.82
N GLY A 100 4.92 8.62 -3.71
CA GLY A 100 3.58 8.08 -3.45
C GLY A 100 2.49 9.16 -3.50
N ARG A 101 2.72 10.31 -2.87
CA ARG A 101 1.79 11.45 -2.86
C ARG A 101 1.71 12.17 -4.21
N ARG A 102 2.76 12.14 -5.02
CA ARG A 102 2.67 12.63 -6.40
C ARG A 102 1.76 11.76 -7.25
N ASN A 103 1.67 10.48 -6.93
CA ASN A 103 0.76 9.53 -7.56
C ASN A 103 0.88 9.49 -9.10
N ASP A 104 2.08 9.71 -9.64
CA ASP A 104 2.36 9.57 -11.07
C ASP A 104 2.49 8.07 -11.42
N ALA A 105 1.75 7.61 -12.44
CA ALA A 105 1.67 6.17 -12.74
C ALA A 105 3.03 5.58 -13.14
N LYS A 106 3.81 6.33 -13.93
CA LYS A 106 5.12 5.90 -14.41
C LYS A 106 6.10 5.84 -13.25
N GLU A 107 6.12 6.87 -12.40
CA GLU A 107 6.99 6.91 -11.24
C GLU A 107 6.63 5.83 -10.19
N LEU A 108 5.34 5.60 -9.93
CA LEU A 108 4.90 4.51 -9.06
C LEU A 108 5.38 3.15 -9.57
N ALA A 109 5.23 2.89 -10.88
CA ALA A 109 5.76 1.68 -11.51
C ALA A 109 7.29 1.55 -11.35
N GLN A 110 8.02 2.65 -11.49
CA GLN A 110 9.47 2.69 -11.33
C GLN A 110 9.91 2.44 -9.88
N LEU A 111 9.21 3.03 -8.91
CA LEU A 111 9.44 2.81 -7.48
C LEU A 111 9.10 1.37 -7.07
N LEU A 112 8.04 0.78 -7.63
CA LEU A 112 7.74 -0.64 -7.45
C LEU A 112 8.83 -1.52 -8.03
N ASP A 113 9.30 -1.26 -9.25
CA ASP A 113 10.36 -2.07 -9.84
C ASP A 113 11.65 -2.06 -8.99
N ALA A 114 12.00 -0.88 -8.46
CA ALA A 114 13.16 -0.69 -7.58
C ALA A 114 13.00 -1.37 -6.20
N SER A 115 11.79 -1.47 -5.67
CA SER A 115 11.54 -1.91 -4.28
C SER A 115 10.96 -3.31 -4.16
N LEU A 116 10.33 -3.86 -5.20
CA LEU A 116 9.80 -5.21 -5.15
C LEU A 116 10.94 -6.22 -5.00
N PRO A 117 10.81 -7.24 -4.14
CA PRO A 117 11.81 -8.30 -4.06
C PRO A 117 11.98 -8.98 -5.42
N ALA A 118 13.20 -9.48 -5.66
CA ALA A 118 13.40 -10.45 -6.74
C ALA A 118 12.62 -11.74 -6.43
N PRO A 119 12.28 -12.56 -7.43
CA PRO A 119 11.57 -13.82 -7.19
C PRO A 119 12.26 -14.67 -6.11
N SER A 120 11.49 -15.15 -5.13
CA SER A 120 11.99 -15.93 -3.98
C SER A 120 12.96 -15.21 -3.05
N ALA A 121 13.19 -13.90 -3.23
CA ALA A 121 13.90 -13.09 -2.26
C ALA A 121 12.98 -12.70 -1.10
N ARG A 122 13.59 -12.41 0.05
CA ARG A 122 12.87 -11.88 1.21
C ARG A 122 12.42 -10.44 0.95
N LEU A 123 11.32 -10.06 1.61
CA LEU A 123 10.97 -8.67 1.79
C LEU A 123 11.90 -8.10 2.87
N ASP A 124 12.87 -7.28 2.47
CA ASP A 124 13.76 -6.59 3.41
C ASP A 124 13.02 -5.38 4.01
N ASP A 125 13.43 -4.93 5.19
CA ASP A 125 12.76 -3.87 5.95
C ASP A 125 12.60 -2.59 5.13
N TRP A 126 13.66 -2.14 4.44
CA TRP A 126 13.58 -0.95 3.59
C TRP A 126 12.55 -1.08 2.46
N ARG A 127 12.30 -2.29 1.95
CA ARG A 127 11.31 -2.53 0.88
C ARG A 127 9.89 -2.36 1.41
N ALA A 128 9.60 -2.89 2.60
CA ALA A 128 8.31 -2.69 3.26
C ALA A 128 8.07 -1.19 3.53
N VAL A 129 9.10 -0.48 3.97
CA VAL A 129 9.05 0.99 4.16
C VAL A 129 8.72 1.71 2.85
N VAL A 130 9.37 1.37 1.73
CA VAL A 130 9.05 1.98 0.44
C VAL A 130 7.62 1.67 0.05
N ILE A 131 7.22 0.40 0.02
CA ILE A 131 5.94 -0.02 -0.54
C ILE A 131 4.77 0.39 0.37
N GLY A 132 4.78 -0.03 1.63
CA GLY A 132 3.71 0.24 2.60
C GLY A 132 3.73 1.68 3.11
N GLY A 133 4.86 2.09 3.68
CA GLY A 133 5.01 3.39 4.34
C GLY A 133 5.14 4.59 3.39
N GLY A 134 5.67 4.34 2.19
CA GLY A 134 5.89 5.34 1.15
C GLY A 134 4.79 5.36 0.10
N LEU A 135 4.70 4.32 -0.73
CA LEU A 135 3.84 4.32 -1.91
C LEU A 135 2.36 4.17 -1.57
N ILE A 136 1.97 3.11 -0.85
CA ILE A 136 0.59 2.86 -0.46
C ILE A 136 0.07 4.00 0.40
N ASN A 137 0.80 4.32 1.48
CA ASN A 137 0.46 5.46 2.33
C ASN A 137 0.37 6.77 1.57
N GLY A 138 1.33 7.07 0.69
CA GLY A 138 1.34 8.29 -0.10
C GLY A 138 0.08 8.43 -0.97
N VAL A 139 -0.32 7.35 -1.65
CA VAL A 139 -1.56 7.31 -2.44
C VAL A 139 -2.80 7.48 -1.54
N SER A 140 -2.83 6.82 -0.38
CA SER A 140 -3.94 6.95 0.58
C SER A 140 -4.11 8.37 1.11
N LEU A 141 -3.01 9.09 1.33
CA LEU A 141 -3.01 10.48 1.82
C LEU A 141 -3.59 11.47 0.81
N GLU A 142 -3.59 11.13 -0.48
CA GLU A 142 -4.23 11.91 -1.54
C GLU A 142 -5.71 11.51 -1.75
N GLY A 143 -6.29 10.72 -0.83
CA GLY A 143 -7.69 10.32 -0.86
C GLY A 143 -8.03 9.24 -1.89
N ILE A 144 -7.01 8.56 -2.43
CA ILE A 144 -7.17 7.54 -3.47
C ILE A 144 -7.15 6.15 -2.84
N TRP A 145 -7.96 5.23 -3.37
CA TRP A 145 -7.96 3.82 -2.98
C TRP A 145 -6.73 3.09 -3.54
N PRO A 146 -5.78 2.65 -2.69
CA PRO A 146 -4.52 2.11 -3.16
C PRO A 146 -4.68 0.85 -4.01
N ALA A 147 -5.57 -0.07 -3.64
CA ALA A 147 -5.80 -1.32 -4.40
C ALA A 147 -6.11 -1.05 -5.88
N ALA A 148 -7.09 -0.17 -6.14
CA ALA A 148 -7.47 0.20 -7.50
C ALA A 148 -6.34 0.94 -8.24
N ARG A 149 -5.63 1.83 -7.53
CA ARG A 149 -4.54 2.60 -8.13
C ARG A 149 -3.35 1.73 -8.52
N PHE A 150 -2.93 0.81 -7.65
CA PHE A 150 -1.83 -0.10 -7.97
C PHE A 150 -2.23 -1.13 -9.01
N GLN A 151 -3.50 -1.54 -9.09
CA GLN A 151 -3.99 -2.35 -10.20
C GLN A 151 -3.78 -1.65 -11.56
N GLU A 152 -4.12 -0.36 -11.67
CA GLU A 152 -3.89 0.44 -12.88
C GLU A 152 -2.40 0.53 -13.25
N VAL A 153 -1.55 0.82 -12.27
CA VAL A 153 -0.07 0.89 -12.46
C VAL A 153 0.46 -0.46 -12.96
N LEU A 154 0.02 -1.56 -12.35
CA LEU A 154 0.44 -2.91 -12.70
C LEU A 154 -0.11 -3.39 -14.05
N ASP A 155 -1.27 -2.90 -14.49
CA ASP A 155 -1.78 -3.17 -15.83
C ASP A 155 -0.86 -2.59 -16.93
N GLY A 156 -0.22 -1.46 -16.66
CA GLY A 156 0.84 -0.87 -17.49
C GLY A 156 2.21 -1.55 -17.36
N ARG A 157 2.45 -2.30 -16.28
CA ARG A 157 3.69 -3.05 -16.00
C ARG A 157 3.39 -4.50 -15.58
N PRO A 158 2.89 -5.33 -16.51
CA PRO A 158 2.48 -6.71 -16.20
C PRO A 158 3.64 -7.59 -15.71
N ASP A 159 4.89 -7.22 -16.02
CA ASP A 159 6.10 -7.85 -15.51
C ASP A 159 6.27 -7.71 -13.99
N LEU A 160 5.70 -6.68 -13.38
CA LEU A 160 5.77 -6.44 -11.93
C LEU A 160 4.70 -7.20 -11.15
N LYS A 161 3.60 -7.64 -11.78
CA LYS A 161 2.46 -8.30 -11.11
C LYS A 161 2.85 -9.49 -10.23
N PRO A 162 3.65 -10.46 -10.71
CA PRO A 162 4.02 -11.61 -9.88
C PRO A 162 4.82 -11.20 -8.63
N ARG A 163 5.77 -10.27 -8.79
CA ARG A 163 6.59 -9.75 -7.69
C ARG A 163 5.75 -8.95 -6.71
N TRP A 164 4.77 -8.18 -7.18
CA TRP A 164 3.80 -7.48 -6.34
C TRP A 164 3.02 -8.44 -5.46
N HIS A 165 2.38 -9.46 -6.05
CA HIS A 165 1.62 -10.44 -5.29
C HIS A 165 2.51 -11.17 -4.27
N GLU A 166 3.70 -11.60 -4.67
CA GLU A 166 4.66 -12.22 -3.74
C GLU A 166 5.04 -11.28 -2.58
N ALA A 167 5.26 -9.99 -2.86
CA ALA A 167 5.57 -9.00 -1.81
C ALA A 167 4.43 -8.82 -0.81
N ILE A 168 3.16 -8.87 -1.24
CA ILE A 168 2.02 -8.78 -0.33
C ILE A 168 1.91 -10.03 0.56
N GLU A 169 2.13 -11.23 0.01
CA GLU A 169 2.17 -12.47 0.81
C GLU A 169 3.32 -12.42 1.83
N LEU A 170 4.50 -11.93 1.42
CA LEU A 170 5.63 -11.72 2.33
C LEU A 170 5.32 -10.68 3.41
N ALA A 171 4.59 -9.61 3.09
CA ALA A 171 4.15 -8.60 4.06
C ALA A 171 3.18 -9.18 5.10
N SER A 172 2.28 -10.09 4.69
CA SER A 172 1.42 -10.81 5.64
C SER A 172 2.24 -11.58 6.68
N VAL A 173 3.28 -12.30 6.24
CA VAL A 173 4.17 -13.02 7.16
C VAL A 173 4.99 -12.06 8.02
N MET A 174 5.55 -11.00 7.41
CA MET A 174 6.37 -10.00 8.09
C MET A 174 5.60 -9.27 9.20
N ALA A 175 4.34 -8.91 8.97
CA ALA A 175 3.52 -8.23 9.96
C ALA A 175 3.38 -9.04 11.26
N ASP A 176 3.29 -10.37 11.16
CA ASP A 176 3.08 -11.28 12.29
C ASP A 176 4.41 -11.77 12.93
N ASP A 177 5.57 -11.50 12.33
CA ASP A 177 6.87 -11.90 12.88
C ASP A 177 7.35 -10.92 13.96
N GLU A 178 7.24 -11.32 15.23
CA GLU A 178 7.66 -10.53 16.39
C GLU A 178 9.17 -10.25 16.45
N LYS A 179 9.99 -10.90 15.61
CA LYS A 179 11.42 -10.60 15.50
C LYS A 179 11.70 -9.38 14.64
N ILE A 180 10.74 -8.97 13.82
CA ILE A 180 10.84 -7.78 12.98
C ILE A 180 10.50 -6.54 13.81
N LYS A 181 11.20 -5.43 13.56
CA LYS A 181 10.98 -4.18 14.28
C LYS A 181 9.56 -3.66 14.06
N THR A 182 8.99 -3.05 15.10
CA THR A 182 7.60 -2.57 15.12
C THR A 182 7.26 -1.66 13.92
N GLY A 183 8.13 -0.69 13.59
CA GLY A 183 7.91 0.20 12.44
C GLY A 183 7.85 -0.53 11.08
N THR A 184 8.71 -1.52 10.86
CA THR A 184 8.66 -2.34 9.64
C THR A 184 7.38 -3.18 9.58
N ARG A 185 6.96 -3.76 10.72
CA ARG A 185 5.69 -4.49 10.82
C ARG A 185 4.49 -3.57 10.57
N TYR A 186 4.54 -2.32 11.04
CA TYR A 186 3.55 -1.30 10.73
C TYR A 186 3.42 -1.07 9.22
N ASP A 187 4.54 -0.93 8.50
CA ASP A 187 4.52 -0.73 7.05
C ASP A 187 4.01 -1.98 6.30
N ALA A 188 4.35 -3.18 6.77
CA ALA A 188 3.81 -4.43 6.26
C ALA A 188 2.28 -4.52 6.45
N LEU A 189 1.74 -4.05 7.59
CA LEU A 189 0.30 -3.97 7.81
C LEU A 189 -0.39 -3.03 6.82
N ARG A 190 0.26 -1.95 6.39
CA ARG A 190 -0.27 -1.08 5.33
C ARG A 190 -0.32 -1.79 3.97
N MET A 191 0.66 -2.62 3.66
CA MET A 191 0.68 -3.41 2.43
C MET A 191 -0.55 -4.30 2.28
N LEU A 192 -1.01 -4.91 3.38
CA LEU A 192 -2.24 -5.72 3.39
C LEU A 192 -3.51 -4.95 3.00
N GLY A 193 -3.50 -3.61 3.08
CA GLY A 193 -4.65 -2.77 2.74
C GLY A 193 -5.01 -2.76 1.25
N VAL A 194 -4.15 -3.30 0.38
CA VAL A 194 -4.42 -3.43 -1.07
C VAL A 194 -5.14 -4.72 -1.44
N GLU A 195 -5.38 -5.59 -0.46
CA GLU A 195 -6.06 -6.87 -0.64
C GLU A 195 -7.55 -6.80 -0.34
N PRO A 196 -8.37 -7.68 -0.92
CA PRO A 196 -9.77 -7.77 -0.54
C PRO A 196 -9.91 -8.34 0.87
N TRP A 197 -11.05 -8.02 1.50
CA TRP A 197 -11.34 -8.32 2.91
C TRP A 197 -11.19 -9.79 3.28
N ASP A 198 -11.55 -10.71 2.37
CA ASP A 198 -11.45 -12.15 2.58
C ASP A 198 -10.01 -12.65 2.73
N ARG A 199 -9.03 -11.90 2.20
CA ARG A 199 -7.59 -12.22 2.35
C ARG A 199 -6.95 -11.56 3.57
N CYS A 200 -7.23 -10.28 3.84
CA CYS A 200 -6.51 -9.53 4.87
C CYS A 200 -7.33 -9.18 6.12
N GLY A 201 -8.67 -9.19 6.05
CA GLY A 201 -9.54 -8.58 7.06
C GLY A 201 -9.39 -9.19 8.45
N ALA A 202 -9.35 -10.53 8.52
CA ALA A 202 -9.15 -11.24 9.78
C ALA A 202 -7.76 -10.97 10.41
N GLN A 203 -6.72 -10.81 9.58
CA GLN A 203 -5.38 -10.49 10.06
C GLN A 203 -5.32 -9.06 10.59
N LEU A 204 -5.75 -8.08 9.80
CA LEU A 204 -5.75 -6.68 10.21
C LEU A 204 -6.62 -6.45 11.47
N PHE A 205 -7.75 -7.14 11.58
CA PHE A 205 -8.60 -7.07 12.77
C PHE A 205 -7.87 -7.51 14.06
N ARG A 206 -6.97 -8.51 14.01
CA ARG A 206 -6.19 -8.93 15.18
C ARG A 206 -5.33 -7.79 15.74
N TYR A 207 -4.92 -6.84 14.91
CA TYR A 207 -4.15 -5.68 15.32
C TYR A 207 -4.99 -4.56 15.94
N LEU A 208 -6.33 -4.65 15.89
CA LEU A 208 -7.20 -3.65 16.48
C LEU A 208 -7.55 -3.94 17.95
N VAL A 209 -7.25 -5.13 18.45
CA VAL A 209 -7.73 -5.57 19.76
C VAL A 209 -6.92 -4.95 20.92
N LYS A 210 -7.48 -5.04 22.12
CA LYS A 210 -6.84 -4.54 23.34
C LYS A 210 -5.51 -5.29 23.60
N GLY A 211 -4.48 -4.53 23.97
CA GLY A 211 -3.17 -5.09 24.34
C GLY A 211 -2.18 -5.20 23.19
N VAL A 212 -2.60 -4.88 21.96
CA VAL A 212 -1.67 -4.70 20.82
C VAL A 212 -0.90 -3.39 21.01
N ASP A 213 0.37 -3.40 20.62
CA ASP A 213 1.23 -2.21 20.62
C ASP A 213 0.57 -1.04 19.85
N PRO A 214 0.57 0.21 20.37
CA PRO A 214 -0.11 1.33 19.72
C PRO A 214 0.34 1.62 18.28
N GLU A 215 1.62 1.40 17.95
CA GLU A 215 2.12 1.58 16.58
C GLU A 215 1.54 0.50 15.67
N LEU A 216 1.51 -0.76 16.11
CA LEU A 216 0.88 -1.84 15.34
C LEU A 216 -0.64 -1.67 15.22
N GLN A 217 -1.31 -1.13 16.26
CA GLN A 217 -2.71 -0.75 16.16
C GLN A 217 -2.93 0.31 15.07
N GLN A 218 -2.07 1.33 15.00
CA GLN A 218 -2.12 2.32 13.94
C GLN A 218 -1.90 1.68 12.55
N GLY A 219 -1.01 0.68 12.46
CA GLY A 219 -0.76 -0.06 11.23
C GLY A 219 -2.00 -0.84 10.78
N GLY A 220 -2.65 -1.55 11.70
CA GLY A 220 -3.90 -2.26 11.44
C GLY A 220 -5.05 -1.34 11.04
N VAL A 221 -5.18 -0.19 11.73
CA VAL A 221 -6.15 0.86 11.36
C VAL A 221 -5.85 1.41 9.97
N SER A 222 -4.59 1.68 9.65
CA SER A 222 -4.18 2.22 8.35
C SER A 222 -4.42 1.23 7.23
N GLY A 223 -4.07 -0.05 7.42
CA GLY A 223 -4.38 -1.10 6.45
C GLY A 223 -5.88 -1.24 6.21
N LEU A 224 -6.69 -1.28 7.27
CA LEU A 224 -8.16 -1.34 7.14
C LEU A 224 -8.78 -0.09 6.54
N ALA A 225 -8.17 1.07 6.76
CA ALA A 225 -8.61 2.31 6.13
C ALA A 225 -8.61 2.16 4.60
N ASP A 226 -7.67 1.40 4.05
CA ASP A 226 -7.49 1.25 2.61
C ASP A 226 -8.26 0.07 1.97
N VAL A 227 -8.92 -0.79 2.77
CA VAL A 227 -9.75 -1.91 2.27
C VAL A 227 -11.18 -1.43 1.97
N PRO A 228 -11.64 -1.38 0.69
CA PRO A 228 -12.97 -0.88 0.33
C PRO A 228 -14.06 -1.92 0.65
N THR A 229 -14.51 -1.96 1.91
CA THR A 229 -15.53 -2.90 2.39
C THR A 229 -16.38 -2.31 3.51
N PRO A 230 -17.69 -2.61 3.56
CA PRO A 230 -18.55 -2.20 4.66
C PRO A 230 -18.15 -2.83 6.00
N CYS A 231 -17.39 -3.94 5.99
CA CYS A 231 -16.89 -4.57 7.21
C CYS A 231 -15.84 -3.74 7.96
N ALA A 232 -15.15 -2.82 7.27
CA ALA A 232 -14.10 -2.01 7.86
C ALA A 232 -14.62 -1.05 8.94
N GLY A 233 -15.81 -0.46 8.74
CA GLY A 233 -16.41 0.47 9.70
C GLY A 233 -16.63 -0.16 11.08
N PRO A 234 -17.41 -1.25 11.19
CA PRO A 234 -17.58 -1.99 12.46
C PRO A 234 -16.25 -2.48 13.06
N ALA A 235 -15.31 -2.95 12.24
CA ALA A 235 -13.99 -3.36 12.71
C ALA A 235 -13.23 -2.21 13.39
N LEU A 236 -13.13 -1.05 12.73
CA LEU A 236 -12.46 0.15 13.26
C LEU A 236 -13.13 0.61 14.57
N LEU A 237 -14.46 0.63 14.61
CA LEU A 237 -15.23 1.02 15.79
C LEU A 237 -15.02 0.08 16.98
N SER A 238 -14.77 -1.21 16.75
CA SER A 238 -14.61 -2.21 17.83
C SER A 238 -13.45 -1.90 18.78
N GLY A 239 -12.42 -1.20 18.31
CA GLY A 239 -11.24 -0.88 19.09
C GLY A 239 -11.27 0.48 19.81
N MET A 240 -12.30 1.29 19.58
CA MET A 240 -12.33 2.71 19.99
C MET A 240 -12.13 2.94 21.49
N ASN A 241 -12.51 2.00 22.35
CA ASN A 241 -12.40 2.14 23.81
C ASN A 241 -10.99 1.86 24.37
N HIS A 242 -10.11 1.24 23.60
CA HIS A 242 -8.75 0.89 24.05
C HIS A 242 -7.63 1.38 23.13
N TYR A 243 -7.97 2.02 22.01
CA TYR A 243 -7.01 2.82 21.26
C TYR A 243 -6.48 3.99 22.10
N THR A 244 -5.22 4.34 21.86
CA THR A 244 -4.67 5.62 22.34
C THR A 244 -5.38 6.79 21.64
N PRO A 245 -5.34 8.02 22.19
CA PRO A 245 -5.95 9.19 21.53
C PRO A 245 -5.43 9.43 20.10
N HIS A 246 -4.17 9.06 19.84
CA HIS A 246 -3.59 9.15 18.50
C HIS A 246 -4.24 8.16 17.53
N VAL A 247 -4.30 6.88 17.90
CA VAL A 247 -4.92 5.81 17.08
C VAL A 247 -6.41 6.04 16.90
N GLN A 248 -7.12 6.56 17.92
CA GLN A 248 -8.53 6.96 17.79
C GLN A 248 -8.73 7.98 16.68
N ASN A 249 -7.86 8.99 16.57
CA ASN A 249 -7.97 9.99 15.50
C ASN A 249 -7.79 9.37 14.12
N PHE A 250 -6.81 8.48 13.94
CA PHE A 250 -6.63 7.73 12.70
C PHE A 250 -7.88 6.90 12.35
N ALA A 251 -8.44 6.17 13.32
CA ALA A 251 -9.63 5.36 13.11
C ALA A 251 -10.85 6.21 12.74
N LEU A 252 -11.03 7.36 13.39
CA LEU A 252 -12.10 8.31 13.08
C LEU A 252 -11.95 8.93 11.69
N ASP A 253 -10.73 9.24 11.25
CA ASP A 253 -10.49 9.72 9.89
C ASP A 253 -10.75 8.62 8.85
N ALA A 254 -10.37 7.37 9.14
CA ALA A 254 -10.64 6.21 8.29
C ALA A 254 -12.15 5.89 8.15
N LEU A 255 -12.95 6.20 9.17
CA LEU A 255 -14.41 6.05 9.17
C LEU A 255 -15.13 7.06 8.28
N LEU A 256 -14.47 8.15 7.88
CA LEU A 256 -15.03 9.16 6.98
C LEU A 256 -14.76 8.89 5.50
N ARG A 257 -14.14 7.74 5.19
CA ARG A 257 -13.61 7.47 3.85
C ARG A 257 -14.68 7.12 2.81
N ASP A 258 -15.80 6.56 3.24
CA ASP A 258 -16.93 6.21 2.37
C ASP A 258 -18.26 6.25 3.15
N GLU A 259 -19.36 6.21 2.40
CA GLU A 259 -20.72 6.34 2.93
C GLU A 259 -21.12 5.21 3.88
N ASP A 260 -20.68 3.97 3.64
CA ASP A 260 -21.00 2.81 4.48
C ASP A 260 -20.36 2.98 5.87
N ARG A 261 -19.10 3.41 5.90
CA ARG A 261 -18.36 3.69 7.15
C ARG A 261 -18.92 4.89 7.89
N ILE A 262 -19.32 5.94 7.17
CA ILE A 262 -19.99 7.10 7.76
C ILE A 262 -21.31 6.67 8.38
N SER A 263 -22.09 5.82 7.70
CA SER A 263 -23.32 5.27 8.26
C SER A 263 -23.05 4.53 9.57
N ALA A 264 -22.05 3.63 9.58
CA ALA A 264 -21.67 2.88 10.78
C ALA A 264 -21.19 3.79 11.93
N LEU A 265 -20.49 4.87 11.61
CA LEU A 265 -20.08 5.88 12.59
C LEU A 265 -21.28 6.59 13.22
N LEU A 266 -22.23 7.04 12.39
CA LEU A 266 -23.45 7.68 12.87
C LEU A 266 -24.32 6.73 13.69
N ASP A 267 -24.40 5.45 13.32
CA ASP A 267 -25.08 4.41 14.11
C ASP A 267 -24.41 4.23 15.47
N ALA A 268 -23.07 4.18 15.53
CA ALA A 268 -22.35 4.09 16.79
C ALA A 268 -22.60 5.30 17.71
N VAL A 269 -22.78 6.49 17.15
CA VAL A 269 -23.16 7.69 17.92
C VAL A 269 -24.60 7.61 18.41
N ALA A 270 -25.54 7.26 17.53
CA ALA A 270 -26.96 7.15 17.87
C ALA A 270 -27.20 6.11 18.97
N GLU A 271 -26.47 5.01 18.95
CA GLU A 271 -26.53 3.93 19.93
C GLU A 271 -25.74 4.23 21.22
N GLY A 272 -25.05 5.37 21.31
CA GLY A 272 -24.22 5.72 22.47
C GLY A 272 -22.94 4.90 22.62
N ARG A 273 -22.57 4.08 21.62
CA ARG A 273 -21.30 3.33 21.58
C ARG A 273 -20.09 4.25 21.35
N LEU A 274 -20.30 5.39 20.71
CA LEU A 274 -19.30 6.43 20.53
C LEU A 274 -19.86 7.79 20.98
N ASP A 275 -19.18 8.40 21.95
CA ASP A 275 -19.51 9.76 22.37
C ASP A 275 -19.21 10.77 21.25
N LYS A 276 -20.22 11.57 20.86
CA LYS A 276 -20.09 12.59 19.80
C LYS A 276 -18.99 13.62 20.07
N SER A 277 -18.64 13.87 21.34
CA SER A 277 -17.53 14.77 21.72
C SER A 277 -16.17 14.29 21.22
N LYS A 278 -16.01 12.98 20.95
CA LYS A 278 -14.76 12.39 20.42
C LYS A 278 -14.52 12.72 18.94
N LEU A 279 -15.55 13.11 18.19
CA LEU A 279 -15.42 13.35 16.76
C LEU A 279 -14.56 14.59 16.46
N GLY A 280 -14.66 15.61 17.31
CA GLY A 280 -14.03 16.91 17.10
C GLY A 280 -14.70 17.75 16.00
N ALA A 281 -14.43 19.05 16.00
CA ALA A 281 -15.16 20.02 15.19
C ALA A 281 -15.01 19.78 13.67
N LYS A 282 -13.82 19.40 13.19
CA LYS A 282 -13.55 19.16 11.76
C LYS A 282 -14.40 18.02 11.19
N ARG A 283 -14.51 16.91 11.92
CA ARG A 283 -15.29 15.73 11.48
C ARG A 283 -16.79 16.01 11.54
N ILE A 284 -17.25 16.67 12.62
CA ILE A 284 -18.64 17.13 12.71
C ILE A 284 -18.99 18.02 11.52
N ALA A 285 -18.15 19.02 11.21
CA ALA A 285 -18.35 19.91 10.07
C ALA A 285 -18.40 19.15 8.73
N THR A 286 -17.59 18.10 8.57
CA THR A 286 -17.61 17.22 7.39
C THR A 286 -18.94 16.45 7.28
N LEU A 287 -19.38 15.84 8.39
CA LEU A 287 -20.59 15.02 8.44
C LEU A 287 -21.88 15.84 8.23
N VAL A 288 -22.01 17.01 8.86
CA VAL A 288 -23.21 17.86 8.74
C VAL A 288 -23.31 18.59 7.39
N ASN A 289 -22.23 18.64 6.63
CA ASN A 289 -22.19 19.20 5.27
C ASN A 289 -21.97 18.11 4.20
N HIS A 290 -22.22 16.83 4.54
CA HIS A 290 -22.01 15.71 3.62
C HIS A 290 -22.87 15.88 2.34
N PRO A 291 -22.35 15.56 1.14
CA PRO A 291 -23.09 15.74 -0.11
C PRO A 291 -24.30 14.81 -0.26
N GLN A 292 -24.27 13.63 0.35
CA GLN A 292 -25.41 12.71 0.37
C GLN A 292 -26.45 13.16 1.41
N GLU A 293 -27.64 13.54 0.95
CA GLU A 293 -28.69 14.15 1.77
C GLU A 293 -29.15 13.28 2.96
N ASP A 294 -29.18 11.96 2.82
CA ASP A 294 -29.56 11.06 3.91
C ASP A 294 -28.53 11.04 5.05
N LEU A 295 -27.24 10.97 4.73
CA LEU A 295 -26.16 11.03 5.72
C LEU A 295 -26.09 12.41 6.37
N LYS A 296 -26.24 13.47 5.58
CA LYS A 296 -26.31 14.85 6.07
C LYS A 296 -27.43 15.05 7.08
N ARG A 297 -28.66 14.61 6.74
CA ARG A 297 -29.82 14.70 7.64
C ARG A 297 -29.55 13.99 8.96
N ARG A 298 -29.05 12.75 8.92
CA ARG A 298 -28.69 11.98 10.13
C ARG A 298 -27.61 12.67 10.95
N ALA A 299 -26.57 13.19 10.30
CA ALA A 299 -25.50 13.92 10.97
C ALA A 299 -26.01 15.19 11.65
N VAL A 300 -26.87 15.97 11.00
CA VAL A 300 -27.48 17.18 11.61
C VAL A 300 -28.32 16.82 12.83
N GLU A 301 -29.11 15.75 12.76
CA GLU A 301 -29.95 15.28 13.87
C GLU A 301 -29.12 14.82 15.08
N LEU A 302 -28.04 14.06 14.84
CA LEU A 302 -27.22 13.47 15.91
C LEU A 302 -26.14 14.42 16.45
N LEU A 303 -25.57 15.26 15.59
CA LEU A 303 -24.35 16.02 15.85
C LEU A 303 -24.55 17.54 15.79
N GLY A 304 -25.67 18.01 15.23
CA GLY A 304 -26.00 19.43 15.22
C GLY A 304 -25.99 19.99 16.64
N ALA A 305 -25.50 21.23 16.78
CA ALA A 305 -25.64 21.93 18.05
C ALA A 305 -27.13 22.05 18.37
N GLU A 306 -27.55 21.62 19.56
CA GLU A 306 -28.73 22.23 20.16
C GLU A 306 -28.45 23.74 20.18
N LYS A 307 -29.34 24.51 19.53
CA LYS A 307 -29.26 25.96 19.52
C LYS A 307 -29.34 26.53 20.92
#